data_AF-A0A930DB39-F1
#
_entry.id   AF-A0A930DB39-F1
#
_cell.length_a   1.000
_cell.length_b   1.000
_cell.length_c   1.000
_cell.angle_alpha   90.00
_cell.angle_beta   90.00
_cell.angle_gamma   90.00
#
_symmetry.space_group_name_H-M   'P 1'
#
loop_
_entity.id
_entity.type
_entity.pdbx_description
1 polymer ?
#
loop_
_entity_poly.entity_id
_entity_poly.type
_entity_poly.pdbx_seq_one_letter_code
_entity_poly.pdbx_strand_id
1 'polypeptide(L)' 'MNASVAIQTLPEVYDNEEIVRIVDEVIAYIKSTGLKYYVGPFETTIEGDYDKLMDIVKE' A
#
# COMPACT_ATOMS: atom_id res chain seq x y z
N MET A 1 5.91 -16.75 8.05
CA MET A 1 5.07 -17.49 7.06
C MET A 1 4.94 -16.59 5.85
N ASN A 2 5.11 -17.07 4.62
CA ASN A 2 4.93 -16.17 3.47
C ASN A 2 3.45 -15.94 3.15
N ALA A 3 3.12 -14.70 2.86
CA ALA A 3 1.77 -14.26 2.52
C ALA A 3 1.80 -13.22 1.39
N SER A 4 0.62 -12.91 0.89
CA SER A 4 0.36 -11.79 0.00
C SER A 4 -0.78 -10.98 0.59
N VAL A 5 -0.64 -9.65 0.58
CA VAL A 5 -1.64 -8.72 1.10
C VAL A 5 -1.90 -7.68 0.03
N ALA A 6 -3.18 -7.42 -0.23
CA ALA A 6 -3.61 -6.32 -1.08
C ALA A 6 -4.14 -5.18 -0.22
N ILE A 7 -3.59 -3.98 -0.44
CA ILE A 7 -3.89 -2.78 0.34
C ILE A 7 -4.65 -1.82 -0.56
N GLN A 8 -5.84 -1.42 -0.12
CA GLN A 8 -6.61 -0.35 -0.71
C GLN A 8 -6.64 0.83 0.27
N THR A 9 -6.09 1.97 -0.16
CA THR A 9 -6.14 3.21 0.62
C THR A 9 -7.32 4.04 0.13
N LEU A 10 -8.22 4.41 1.05
CA LEU A 10 -9.40 5.24 0.77
C LEU A 10 -9.35 6.50 1.65
N PRO A 11 -8.66 7.56 1.23
CA PRO A 11 -8.61 8.81 1.99
C PRO A 11 -9.98 9.47 2.08
N GLU A 12 -10.38 9.94 3.26
CA GLU A 12 -11.63 10.66 3.48
C GLU A 12 -11.52 12.16 3.11
N VAL A 13 -11.10 12.43 1.87
CA VAL A 13 -11.03 13.78 1.31
C VAL A 13 -11.83 13.85 0.01
N TYR A 14 -12.44 15.00 -0.28
CA TYR A 14 -13.35 15.16 -1.43
C TYR A 14 -12.68 15.70 -2.69
N ASP A 15 -11.39 16.05 -2.60
CA ASP A 15 -10.62 16.58 -3.72
C ASP A 15 -9.79 15.49 -4.39
N ASN A 16 -9.92 15.35 -5.72
CA ASN A 16 -9.25 14.29 -6.46
C ASN A 16 -7.73 14.43 -6.48
N GLU A 17 -7.19 15.65 -6.54
CA GLU A 17 -5.75 15.87 -6.55
C GLU A 17 -5.15 15.47 -5.20
N GLU A 18 -5.85 15.79 -4.10
CA GLU A 18 -5.46 15.41 -2.76
C GLU A 18 -5.58 13.89 -2.52
N ILE A 19 -6.62 13.24 -3.04
CA ILE A 19 -6.70 11.76 -3.02
C ILE A 19 -5.47 11.16 -3.70
N VAL A 20 -5.14 11.63 -4.91
CA VAL A 20 -4.01 11.11 -5.69
C VAL A 20 -2.70 11.36 -4.95
N ARG A 21 -2.49 12.55 -4.38
CA ARG A 21 -1.29 12.89 -3.61
C ARG A 21 -1.10 11.94 -2.42
N ILE A 22 -2.16 11.67 -1.66
CA ILE A 22 -2.12 10.75 -0.51
C ILE A 22 -1.83 9.32 -0.96
N VAL A 23 -2.48 8.85 -2.03
CA VAL A 23 -2.23 7.51 -2.59
C VAL A 23 -0.79 7.37 -3.08
N ASP A 24 -0.23 8.40 -3.73
CA ASP A 24 1.17 8.44 -4.16
C ASP A 24 2.15 8.34 -2.98
N GLU A 25 1.85 8.99 -1.85
CA GLU A 25 2.66 8.89 -0.62
C GLU A 25 2.64 7.47 -0.05
N VAL A 26 1.48 6.80 -0.03
CA VAL A 26 1.38 5.39 0.42
C VAL A 26 2.13 4.45 -0.53
N ILE A 27 2.02 4.64 -1.85
CA ILE A 27 2.78 3.83 -2.83
C ILE A 27 4.29 4.06 -2.67
N ALA A 28 4.72 5.30 -2.41
CA ALA A 28 6.12 5.62 -2.16
C ALA A 28 6.64 4.93 -0.89
N TYR A 29 5.85 4.92 0.18
CA TYR A 29 6.15 4.16 1.39
C TYR A 29 6.28 2.66 1.09
N ILE A 30 5.29 2.03 0.44
CA ILE A 30 5.33 0.62 0.05
C ILE A 30 6.58 0.30 -0.75
N LYS A 31 6.93 1.14 -1.74
CA LYS A 31 8.14 0.99 -2.55
C LYS A 31 9.42 1.04 -1.70
N SER A 32 9.46 1.88 -0.67
CA SER A 32 10.61 2.00 0.23
C SER A 32 10.88 0.75 1.07
N THR A 33 9.87 -0.11 1.27
CA THR A 33 9.99 -1.35 2.08
C THR A 33 10.89 -2.43 1.43
N GLY A 34 11.17 -2.28 0.13
CA GLY A 34 11.97 -3.21 -0.67
C GLY A 34 11.27 -4.55 -0.97
N LEU A 35 9.99 -4.69 -0.62
CA LEU A 35 9.20 -5.88 -0.93
C LEU A 35 8.83 -5.93 -2.41
N LYS A 36 8.53 -7.13 -2.91
CA LYS A 36 7.90 -7.27 -4.22
C LYS A 36 6.48 -6.73 -4.12
N TYR A 37 6.15 -5.78 -4.99
CA TYR A 37 4.85 -5.14 -5.00
C TYR A 37 4.31 -4.98 -6.42
N TYR A 38 2.99 -4.81 -6.53
CA TYR A 38 2.29 -4.51 -7.78
C TYR A 38 1.20 -3.47 -7.52
N VAL A 39 1.23 -2.36 -8.26
CA VAL A 39 0.18 -1.33 -8.20
C VAL A 39 -0.86 -1.67 -9.25
N GLY A 40 -2.05 -2.06 -8.78
CA GLY A 40 -3.22 -2.33 -9.61
C GLY A 40 -4.21 -1.16 -9.62
N PRO A 41 -5.28 -1.25 -10.42
CA PRO A 41 -6.29 -0.18 -10.51
C PRO A 41 -7.10 0.04 -9.22
N PHE A 42 -7.17 -0.97 -8.34
CA PHE A 42 -8.03 -0.94 -7.14
C PHE A 42 -7.24 -1.05 -5.83
N GLU A 43 -6.02 -1.58 -5.90
CA GLU A 43 -5.22 -1.96 -4.74
C GLU A 43 -3.73 -2.02 -5.10
N THR A 44 -2.87 -1.94 -4.09
CA THR A 44 -1.44 -2.27 -4.20
C THR A 44 -1.17 -3.56 -3.44
N THR A 45 -0.66 -4.57 -4.13
CA THR A 45 -0.35 -5.87 -3.54
C THR A 45 1.13 -5.93 -3.13
N ILE A 46 1.42 -6.50 -1.95
CA ILE A 46 2.78 -6.78 -1.45
C ILE A 46 2.92 -8.25 -1.05
N GLU A 47 4.09 -8.84 -1.33
CA GLU A 47 4.40 -10.23 -1.00
C GLU A 47 5.62 -10.30 -0.06
N GLY A 48 5.55 -11.13 0.99
CA GLY A 48 6.63 -11.25 1.97
C GLY A 48 6.27 -12.06 3.21
N ASP A 49 7.06 -11.89 4.27
CA ASP A 49 6.78 -12.51 5.56
C ASP A 49 5.57 -11.83 6.24
N TYR A 50 4.62 -12.65 6.68
CA TYR A 50 3.32 -12.25 7.20
C TYR A 50 3.40 -11.15 8.27
N ASP A 51 4.29 -11.28 9.25
CA ASP A 51 4.36 -10.32 10.37
C ASP A 51 4.82 -8.95 9.85
N LYS A 52 5.81 -8.94 8.95
CA LYS A 52 6.26 -7.71 8.27
C LYS A 52 5.14 -7.09 7.42
N LEU A 53 4.35 -7.90 6.72
CA LEU A 53 3.22 -7.38 5.93
C LEU A 53 2.16 -6.75 6.82
N MET A 54 1.84 -7.37 7.96
CA MET A 54 0.86 -6.84 8.91
C MET A 54 1.35 -5.56 9.59
N ASP A 55 2.66 -5.41 9.81
CA ASP A 55 3.23 -4.16 10.34
C ASP A 55 3.14 -3.02 9.32
N ILE A 56 3.35 -3.30 8.03
CA ILE A 56 3.16 -2.32 6.94
C ILE A 56 1.70 -1.86 6.82
N VAL A 57 0.73 -2.75 7.06
CA VAL A 57 -0.71 -2.41 6.99
C VAL A 57 -1.16 -1.52 8.15
N LYS A 58 -0.46 -1.59 9.30
CA LYS A 58 -0.80 -0.81 10.50
C LYS A 58 -0.26 0.62 10.47
N GLU A 59 0.88 0.82 9.80
CA GLU A 59 1.54 2.13 9.63
C GLU A 59 0.75 3.02 8.66
#